data_AF-A0A965ITG0-F1
#
_entry.id   AF-A0A965ITG0-F1
#
_cell.length_a   1.000
_cell.length_b   1.000
_cell.length_c   1.000
_cell.angle_alpha   90.00
_cell.angle_beta   90.00
_cell.angle_gamma   90.00
#
_symmetry.space_group_name_H-M   'P 1'
#
loop_
_entity.id
_entity.type
_entity.pdbx_description
1 polymer ?
#
loop_
_entity_poly.entity_id
_entity_poly.type
_entity_poly.pdbx_seq_one_letter_code
_entity_poly.pdbx_strand_id
1 'polypeptide(L)'
;MCDSIYFAGPEGLVLEVATSAEPIDGNHWIDPEVVSLAGISAEELARFRSPAAFDRPASPLPNPPIDPSKPHLQYPKEVYEALMSMPDDVLTERMSESTPPVA
;
A
#
# COMPACT_ATOMS: atom_id res chain seq x y z
N MET A 1 -10.85 20.71 13.47
CA MET A 1 -11.11 21.84 12.53
C MET A 1 -10.48 21.45 11.21
N CYS A 2 -11.21 21.58 10.09
CA CYS A 2 -10.69 21.30 8.75
C CYS A 2 -10.51 22.64 8.04
N ASP A 3 -9.31 22.89 7.54
CA ASP A 3 -8.95 24.11 6.83
C ASP A 3 -8.67 23.77 5.37
N SER A 4 -9.24 24.54 4.45
CA SER A 4 -9.01 24.35 3.02
C SER A 4 -8.85 25.67 2.27
N ILE A 5 -8.20 25.56 1.10
CA ILE A 5 -8.05 26.66 0.15
C ILE A 5 -8.45 26.19 -1.25
N TYR A 6 -9.07 27.08 -2.01
CA TYR A 6 -9.40 26.88 -3.43
C TYR A 6 -8.49 27.73 -4.31
N PHE A 7 -8.05 27.17 -5.43
CA PHE A 7 -7.21 27.89 -6.41
C PHE A 7 -7.43 27.35 -7.82
N ALA A 8 -7.02 28.13 -8.83
CA ALA A 8 -7.16 27.74 -10.23
C ALA A 8 -6.19 26.61 -10.62
N GLY A 9 -6.70 25.58 -11.27
CA GLY A 9 -5.96 24.49 -11.88
C GLY A 9 -5.93 24.58 -13.42
N PRO A 10 -5.19 23.67 -14.08
CA PRO A 10 -5.15 23.56 -15.54
C PRO A 10 -6.54 23.32 -16.14
N GLU A 11 -6.70 23.64 -17.42
CA GLU A 11 -7.90 23.30 -18.21
C GLU A 11 -9.23 23.84 -17.62
N GLY A 12 -9.15 24.92 -16.82
CA GLY A 12 -10.32 25.52 -16.19
C GLY A 12 -10.83 24.78 -14.96
N LEU A 13 -10.03 23.87 -14.39
CA LEU A 13 -10.35 23.21 -13.13
C LEU A 13 -10.20 24.16 -11.94
N VAL A 14 -10.98 23.94 -10.90
CA VAL A 14 -10.76 24.51 -9.57
C VAL A 14 -10.24 23.40 -8.68
N LEU A 15 -9.07 23.61 -8.08
CA LEU A 15 -8.43 22.65 -7.19
C LEU A 15 -8.63 23.06 -5.74
N GLU A 16 -8.70 22.06 -4.87
CA GLU A 16 -8.78 22.23 -3.42
C GLU A 16 -7.64 21.47 -2.75
N VAL A 17 -7.01 22.11 -1.76
CA VAL A 17 -6.17 21.43 -0.77
C VAL A 17 -6.85 21.60 0.58
N ALA A 18 -7.16 20.48 1.23
CA ALA A 18 -7.79 20.45 2.55
C ALA A 18 -6.91 19.68 3.54
N THR A 19 -6.81 20.20 4.76
CA THR A 19 -6.09 19.59 5.87
C THR A 19 -6.97 19.59 7.12
N SER A 20 -6.84 18.55 7.95
CA SER A 20 -7.57 18.44 9.21
C SER A 20 -6.60 18.35 10.36
N ALA A 21 -6.88 19.08 11.45
CA ALA A 21 -6.16 18.93 12.71
C ALA A 21 -6.46 17.59 13.39
N GLU A 22 -7.61 16.99 13.08
CA GLU A 22 -8.05 15.71 13.64
C GLU A 22 -7.79 14.57 12.65
N PRO A 23 -7.39 13.38 13.12
CA PRO A 23 -7.28 12.20 12.29
C PRO A 23 -8.66 11.73 11.80
N ILE A 24 -8.65 10.87 10.79
CA ILE A 24 -9.87 10.21 10.31
C ILE A 24 -10.47 9.36 11.43
N ASP A 25 -11.76 9.56 11.72
CA ASP A 25 -12.51 8.69 12.61
C ASP A 25 -12.95 7.43 11.87
N GLY A 26 -12.33 6.30 12.23
CA GLY A 26 -12.64 4.98 11.65
C GLY A 26 -14.09 4.53 11.88
N ASN A 27 -14.82 5.08 12.87
CA ASN A 27 -16.25 4.77 13.06
C ASN A 27 -17.13 5.36 11.95
N HIS A 28 -16.71 6.45 11.33
CA HIS A 28 -17.44 7.07 10.21
C HIS A 28 -17.01 6.49 8.86
N TRP A 29 -15.82 5.89 8.78
CA TRP A 29 -15.24 5.39 7.53
C TRP A 29 -15.36 3.88 7.32
N ILE A 30 -15.51 3.11 8.40
CA ILE A 30 -15.69 1.66 8.31
C ILE A 30 -17.19 1.35 8.30
N ASP A 31 -17.69 0.99 7.12
CA ASP A 31 -19.08 0.65 6.91
C ASP A 31 -19.43 -0.69 7.61
N PRO A 32 -20.37 -0.69 8.58
CA PRO A 32 -20.78 -1.91 9.26
C PRO A 32 -21.45 -2.95 8.34
N GLU A 33 -22.09 -2.52 7.25
CA GLU A 33 -22.68 -3.44 6.27
C GLU A 33 -21.58 -4.24 5.56
N VAL A 34 -20.51 -3.56 5.13
CA VAL A 34 -19.37 -4.20 4.46
C VAL A 34 -18.62 -5.15 5.41
N VAL A 35 -18.46 -4.77 6.69
CA VAL A 35 -17.89 -5.66 7.72
C VAL A 35 -18.69 -6.96 7.81
N SER A 36 -20.02 -6.86 7.82
CA SER A 36 -20.91 -8.02 7.86
C SER A 36 -20.81 -8.86 6.59
N LEU A 37 -20.79 -8.23 5.41
CA LEU A 37 -20.67 -8.94 4.11
C LEU A 37 -19.35 -9.68 3.98
N ALA A 38 -18.26 -9.12 4.52
CA ALA A 38 -16.95 -9.74 4.55
C ALA A 38 -16.81 -10.86 5.61
N GLY A 39 -17.83 -11.04 6.47
CA GLY A 39 -17.80 -12.03 7.54
C GLY A 39 -16.77 -11.71 8.63
N ILE A 40 -16.41 -10.44 8.81
CA ILE A 40 -15.40 -10.01 9.78
C ILE A 40 -16.04 -9.95 11.17
N SER A 41 -15.47 -10.67 12.12
CA SER A 41 -15.93 -10.66 13.52
C SER A 41 -15.58 -9.33 14.22
N ALA A 42 -16.27 -9.04 15.33
CA ALA A 42 -15.98 -7.86 16.14
C ALA A 42 -14.55 -7.86 16.70
N GLU A 43 -14.03 -9.04 17.06
CA GLU A 43 -12.65 -9.23 17.54
C GLU A 43 -11.62 -8.93 16.44
N GLU A 44 -11.85 -9.46 15.24
CA GLU A 44 -10.99 -9.16 14.08
C GLU A 44 -11.03 -7.68 13.72
N LEU A 45 -12.22 -7.08 13.70
CA LEU A 45 -12.37 -5.65 13.41
C LEU A 45 -11.62 -4.78 14.42
N ALA A 46 -11.70 -5.11 15.71
CA ALA A 46 -10.94 -4.42 16.74
C ALA A 46 -9.42 -4.55 16.51
N ARG A 47 -8.95 -5.75 16.17
CA ARG A 47 -7.54 -5.99 15.83
C ARG A 47 -7.09 -5.25 14.57
N PHE A 48 -7.95 -5.15 13.54
CA PHE A 48 -7.64 -4.41 12.31
C PHE A 48 -7.57 -2.90 12.53
N ARG A 49 -8.40 -2.35 13.42
CA ARG A 49 -8.37 -0.93 13.82
C ARG A 49 -7.17 -0.57 14.68
N SER A 50 -6.51 -1.57 15.27
CA SER A 50 -5.37 -1.37 16.17
C SER A 50 -4.32 -2.47 15.89
N PRO A 51 -3.71 -2.45 14.69
CA PRO A 51 -2.73 -3.47 14.34
C PRO A 51 -1.51 -3.36 15.26
N ALA A 52 -0.87 -4.49 15.54
CA ALA A 52 0.42 -4.48 16.23
C ALA A 52 1.42 -3.62 15.46
N ALA A 53 2.20 -2.83 16.20
CA ALA A 53 3.32 -2.11 15.60
C ALA A 53 4.25 -3.09 14.90
N PHE A 54 4.65 -2.77 13.67
CA PHE A 54 5.61 -3.58 12.94
C PHE A 54 7.01 -3.35 13.52
N ASP A 55 7.52 -4.35 14.24
CA ASP A 55 8.90 -4.36 14.71
C ASP A 55 9.82 -4.82 13.58
N ARG A 56 10.48 -3.86 12.93
CA ARG A 56 11.33 -4.14 11.78
C ARG A 56 12.57 -4.90 12.26
N PRO A 57 12.83 -6.12 11.73
CA PRO A 57 14.04 -6.85 12.08
C PRO A 57 15.31 -6.07 11.70
N ALA A 58 16.39 -6.26 12.48
CA ALA A 58 17.67 -5.60 12.23
C ALA A 58 18.33 -5.99 10.90
N SER A 59 17.94 -7.14 10.35
CA SER A 59 18.40 -7.65 9.05
C SER A 59 17.22 -7.90 8.11
N PRO A 60 17.40 -7.76 6.79
CA PRO A 60 16.39 -8.14 5.81
C PRO A 60 15.93 -9.60 5.97
N LEU A 61 14.66 -9.85 5.68
CA LEU A 61 14.13 -11.21 5.61
C LEU A 61 14.50 -11.84 4.25
N PRO A 62 14.75 -13.15 4.20
CA PRO A 62 14.98 -13.84 2.93
C PRO A 62 13.69 -13.86 2.10
N ASN A 63 13.84 -13.81 0.77
CA ASN A 63 12.73 -14.03 -0.14
C ASN A 63 12.12 -15.43 0.07
N PRO A 64 10.79 -15.56 -0.08
CA PRO A 64 10.13 -16.85 0.06
C PRO A 64 10.61 -17.84 -1.02
N PRO A 65 10.62 -19.15 -0.74
CA PRO A 65 10.94 -20.15 -1.74
C PRO A 65 9.90 -20.14 -2.85
N ILE A 66 10.31 -20.54 -4.05
CA ILE A 66 9.40 -20.74 -5.17
C ILE A 66 8.62 -22.04 -4.94
N ASP A 67 7.32 -21.91 -4.64
CA ASP A 67 6.41 -23.04 -4.44
C ASP A 67 5.50 -23.22 -5.67
N PRO A 68 5.80 -24.15 -6.59
CA PRO A 68 5.08 -24.29 -7.86
C PRO A 68 3.59 -24.64 -7.71
N SER A 69 3.11 -24.98 -6.51
CA SER A 69 1.69 -25.17 -6.23
C SER A 69 0.92 -23.84 -6.09
N LYS A 70 1.62 -22.71 -5.97
CA LYS A 70 1.03 -21.38 -5.83
C LYS A 70 0.87 -20.69 -7.18
N PRO A 71 0.00 -19.66 -7.26
CA PRO A 71 -0.07 -18.82 -8.45
C PRO A 71 1.27 -18.13 -8.73
N HIS A 72 1.76 -18.27 -9.97
CA HIS A 72 3.00 -17.67 -10.45
C HIS A 72 2.81 -16.96 -11.80
N LEU A 73 3.66 -15.96 -12.05
CA LEU A 73 3.74 -15.30 -13.34
C LEU A 73 4.41 -16.23 -14.37
N GLN A 74 3.89 -16.23 -15.60
CA GLN A 74 4.33 -17.12 -16.69
C GLN A 74 5.58 -16.56 -17.40
N TYR A 75 6.70 -16.48 -16.68
CA TYR A 75 8.00 -16.13 -17.25
C TYR A 75 8.80 -17.40 -17.60
N PRO A 76 9.81 -17.29 -18.50
CA PRO A 76 10.83 -18.33 -18.63
C PRO A 76 11.43 -18.64 -17.26
N LYS A 77 11.70 -19.92 -16.99
CA LYS A 77 12.09 -20.41 -15.66
C LYS A 77 13.27 -19.62 -15.08
N GLU A 78 14.31 -19.43 -15.89
CA GLU A 78 15.54 -18.77 -15.47
C GLU A 78 15.30 -17.30 -15.11
N VAL A 79 14.42 -16.62 -15.85
CA VAL A 79 14.02 -15.23 -15.58
C VAL A 79 13.21 -15.17 -14.29
N TYR A 80 12.27 -16.12 -14.10
CA TYR A 80 11.44 -16.15 -12.91
C TYR A 80 12.24 -16.39 -11.63
N GLU A 81 13.17 -17.35 -11.67
CA GLU A 81 14.06 -17.67 -10.55
C GLU A 81 14.94 -16.47 -10.18
N ALA A 82 15.47 -15.76 -11.18
CA ALA A 82 16.26 -14.55 -10.96
C ALA A 82 15.44 -13.42 -10.32
N LEU A 83 14.20 -13.19 -10.78
CA LEU A 83 13.32 -12.17 -10.22
C LEU A 83 12.91 -12.48 -8.78
N MET A 84 12.49 -13.72 -8.51
CA MET A 84 12.06 -14.15 -7.17
C MET A 84 13.21 -14.17 -6.15
N SER A 85 14.45 -14.27 -6.61
CA SER A 85 15.63 -14.26 -5.74
C SER A 85 16.28 -12.89 -5.62
N MET A 86 15.75 -11.85 -6.29
CA MET A 86 16.33 -10.52 -6.30
C MET A 86 16.14 -9.84 -4.93
N PRO A 87 17.22 -9.35 -4.29
CA PRO A 87 17.10 -8.53 -3.08
C PRO A 87 16.36 -7.21 -3.33
N ASP A 88 15.62 -6.72 -2.33
CA ASP A 88 14.80 -5.50 -2.43
C ASP A 88 15.59 -4.25 -2.81
N ASP A 89 16.83 -4.12 -2.32
CA ASP A 89 17.71 -2.98 -2.62
C ASP A 89 18.13 -2.99 -4.09
N VAL A 90 18.49 -4.15 -4.64
CA VAL A 90 18.80 -4.34 -6.06
C VAL A 90 17.57 -4.08 -6.94
N LEU A 91 16.39 -4.56 -6.54
CA LEU A 91 15.14 -4.31 -7.25
C LEU A 91 14.84 -2.81 -7.29
N THR A 92 14.93 -2.15 -6.14
CA THR A 92 14.70 -0.71 -5.99
C THR A 92 15.67 0.08 -6.86
N GLU A 93 16.97 -0.23 -6.81
CA GLU A 93 17.98 0.46 -7.62
C GLU A 93 17.72 0.30 -9.12
N ARG A 94 17.40 -0.92 -9.59
CA ARG A 94 17.31 -1.23 -11.03
C ARG A 94 15.98 -0.89 -11.67
N MET A 95 14.89 -0.85 -10.89
CA MET A 95 13.54 -0.70 -11.42
C MET A 95 12.87 0.63 -11.03
N SER A 96 13.58 1.50 -10.30
CA SER A 96 13.08 2.85 -10.01
C SER A 96 13.23 3.76 -11.22
N GLU A 97 12.11 4.25 -11.75
CA GLU A 97 12.07 5.37 -12.70
C GLU A 97 11.86 6.68 -11.92
N SER A 98 12.96 7.29 -11.50
CA SER A 98 12.96 8.53 -10.71
C SER A 98 12.99 9.81 -11.55
N THR A 99 12.98 9.68 -12.88
CA THR A 99 12.98 10.81 -13.80
C THR A 99 11.56 11.33 -13.98
N PRO A 100 11.25 12.59 -13.63
CA PRO A 100 9.93 13.15 -13.89
C PRO A 100 9.67 13.24 -15.41
N PRO A 101 8.41 13.09 -15.86
CA PRO A 101 8.08 13.08 -17.28
C PRO A 101 8.29 14.46 -17.96
N VAL A 102 8.45 15.52 -17.17
CA VAL A 102 8.75 16.89 -17.60
C VAL A 102 9.76 17.48 -16.62
N ALA A 103 10.83 18.09 -17.14
CA ALA A 103 11.91 18.70 -16.36
C ALA A 103 11.50 20.02 -15.68
#